data_AF-A0A0D0EZX2-F1
#
_entry.id   AF-A0A0D0EZX2-F1
#
_cell.length_a   1.000
_cell.length_b   1.000
_cell.length_c   1.000
_cell.angle_alpha   90.00
_cell.angle_beta   90.00
_cell.angle_gamma   90.00
#
_symmetry.space_group_name_H-M   'P 1'
#
loop_
_entity.id
_entity.type
_entity.pdbx_description
1 polymer ?
#
loop_
_entity_poly.entity_id
_entity_poly.type
_entity_poly.pdbx_seq_one_letter_code
_entity_poly.pdbx_strand_id
1 'polypeptide(L)' 'MLNKLALSLEPNAKITDQFLHYEGTLKIISENAYCTSCQGIVVQFNKMFPKINIVLIDATKI' A
#
# COMPACT_ATOMS: atom_id res chain seq x y z
N MET A 1 2.97 3.33 6.78
CA MET A 1 1.51 3.42 6.62
C MET A 1 0.92 2.11 6.10
N LEU A 2 1.33 1.63 4.91
CA LEU A 2 0.81 0.40 4.30
C LEU A 2 0.94 -0.87 5.16
N ASN A 3 2.04 -1.05 5.90
CA ASN A 3 2.18 -2.20 6.81
C ASN A 3 1.12 -2.21 7.93
N LYS A 4 0.74 -1.03 8.45
CA LYS A 4 -0.32 -0.93 9.45
C LYS A 4 -1.68 -1.25 8.82
N LEU A 5 -1.94 -0.76 7.61
CA LEU A 5 -3.16 -1.07 6.87
C LEU A 5 -3.28 -2.58 6.61
N ALA A 6 -2.20 -3.24 6.19
CA ALA A 6 -2.17 -4.68 5.98
C ALA A 6 -2.59 -5.45 7.25
N LEU A 7 -2.06 -5.07 8.42
CA LEU A 7 -2.43 -5.67 9.70
C LEU A 7 -3.84 -5.28 10.18
N SER A 8 -4.37 -4.13 9.76
CA SER A 8 -5.76 -3.77 10.07
C SER A 8 -6.77 -4.55 9.22
N LEU A 9 -6.42 -4.88 7.97
CA LEU A 9 -7.23 -5.74 7.11
C LEU A 9 -7.13 -7.20 7.57
N GLU A 10 -5.91 -7.66 7.82
CA GLU A 10 -5.59 -9.05 8.16
C GLU A 10 -4.60 -9.06 9.34
N PRO A 11 -5.10 -9.14 10.60
CA PRO A 11 -4.28 -9.02 11.82
C PRO A 11 -3.12 -10.01 11.94
N ASN A 12 -3.20 -11.15 11.27
CA ASN A 12 -2.20 -12.21 11.29
C ASN A 12 -1.42 -12.32 9.97
N ALA A 13 -1.51 -11.31 9.09
CA ALA A 13 -0.86 -11.33 7.79
C ALA A 13 0.67 -11.38 7.88
N LYS A 14 1.26 -12.28 7.09
CA LYS A 14 2.70 -12.38 6.85
C LYS A 14 3.04 -11.85 5.46
N ILE A 15 4.28 -11.42 5.27
CA ILE A 15 4.75 -10.83 4.00
C ILE A 15 4.60 -11.78 2.80
N THR A 16 4.57 -13.10 3.05
CA THR A 16 4.39 -14.13 2.02
C THR A 16 2.94 -14.38 1.63
N ASP A 17 1.98 -13.88 2.41
CA ASP A 17 0.57 -14.18 2.24
C ASP A 17 -0.02 -13.35 1.08
N GLN A 18 -1.04 -13.90 0.43
CA GLN A 18 -1.80 -13.22 -0.62
C GLN A 18 -3.29 -13.28 -0.32
N PHE A 19 -3.95 -12.12 -0.35
CA PHE A 19 -5.36 -11.96 -0.02
C PHE A 19 -6.12 -11.49 -1.27
N LEU A 20 -6.88 -12.40 -1.88
CA LEU A 20 -7.58 -12.18 -3.16
C LEU A 20 -9.02 -11.68 -3.00
N HIS A 21 -9.54 -11.63 -1.78
CA HIS A 21 -10.90 -11.16 -1.46
C HIS A 21 -10.99 -9.66 -1.25
N TYR A 22 -9.87 -8.96 -1.04
CA TYR A 22 -9.85 -7.51 -0.99
C TYR A 22 -9.61 -6.93 -2.38
N GLU A 23 -10.55 -6.11 -2.85
CA GLU A 23 -10.46 -5.39 -4.10
C GLU A 23 -10.84 -3.92 -3.90
N GLY A 24 -10.32 -3.04 -4.74
CA GLY A 24 -10.65 -1.62 -4.70
C GLY A 24 -9.50 -0.73 -5.11
N THR A 25 -9.62 0.56 -4.82
CA THR A 25 -8.58 1.55 -5.12
C THR A 25 -8.17 2.28 -3.85
N LEU A 26 -6.88 2.23 -3.51
CA LEU A 26 -6.27 2.98 -2.42
C LEU A 26 -5.55 4.19 -3.01
N LYS A 27 -6.13 5.39 -2.82
CA LYS A 27 -5.48 6.65 -3.15
C LYS A 27 -4.64 7.12 -1.98
N ILE A 28 -3.34 7.31 -2.18
CA ILE A 28 -2.45 7.89 -1.18
C ILE A 28 -1.97 9.25 -1.67
N ILE A 29 -2.31 10.28 -0.90
CA ILE A 29 -1.95 11.67 -1.20
C ILE A 29 -0.87 12.09 -0.19
N SER A 30 0.23 12.66 -0.68
CA SER A 30 1.29 13.18 0.16
C SER A 30 1.76 14.55 -0.29
N GLU A 31 1.96 15.44 0.68
CA GLU A 31 2.56 16.76 0.44
C GLU A 31 4.00 16.65 -0.07
N ASN A 32 4.72 15.61 0.35
CA ASN A 32 6.10 15.37 -0.05
C ASN A 32 6.17 14.26 -1.11
N ALA A 33 7.20 14.30 -1.94
CA ALA A 33 7.48 13.22 -2.88
C ALA A 33 7.72 11.90 -2.14
N TYR A 34 7.30 10.79 -2.75
CA TYR A 34 7.55 9.47 -2.17
C TYR A 34 9.05 9.16 -2.11
N CYS A 35 9.52 8.74 -0.94
CA CYS A 35 10.92 8.41 -0.76
C CYS A 35 11.30 7.16 -1.56
N THR A 36 12.52 7.08 -2.12
CA THR A 36 12.93 5.91 -2.91
C THR A 36 12.88 4.61 -2.08
N SER A 37 13.19 4.67 -0.79
CA SER A 37 13.05 3.54 0.14
C SER A 37 11.59 3.13 0.40
N CYS A 38 10.62 4.01 0.13
CA CYS A 38 9.19 3.76 0.27
C CYS A 38 8.64 2.89 -0.87
N GLN A 39 9.33 2.81 -2.02
CA GLN A 39 8.91 2.01 -3.18
C GLN A 39 8.81 0.52 -2.84
N GLY A 40 9.74 0.01 -2.02
CA GLY A 40 9.74 -1.40 -1.61
C GLY A 40 8.48 -1.80 -0.83
N ILE A 41 7.92 -0.88 -0.03
CA ILE A 41 6.72 -1.13 0.77
C ILE A 41 5.47 -1.22 -0.13
N VAL A 42 5.39 -0.37 -1.17
CA VAL A 42 4.27 -0.41 -2.14
C VAL A 42 4.28 -1.73 -2.91
N VAL A 43 5.46 -2.18 -3.35
CA VAL A 43 5.61 -3.46 -4.05
C VAL A 43 5.24 -4.64 -3.14
N GLN A 44 5.66 -4.62 -1.86
CA GLN A 44 5.28 -5.65 -0.90
C GLN A 44 3.76 -5.69 -0.68
N PHE A 45 3.13 -4.53 -0.49
CA PHE A 45 1.69 -4.45 -0.30
C PHE A 45 0.93 -4.96 -1.53
N ASN A 46 1.35 -4.58 -2.75
CA ASN A 46 0.73 -5.06 -3.99
C ASN A 46 0.86 -6.57 -4.18
N LYS A 47 1.94 -7.19 -3.68
CA LYS A 47 2.06 -8.65 -3.69
C LYS A 47 1.07 -9.30 -2.73
N MET A 48 0.87 -8.71 -1.56
CA MET A 48 -0.06 -9.22 -0.55
C MET A 48 -1.53 -8.99 -0.93
N PHE A 49 -1.85 -7.87 -1.57
CA PHE A 49 -3.22 -7.47 -1.93
C PHE A 49 -3.30 -7.14 -3.43
N PRO A 50 -3.19 -8.14 -4.33
CA PRO A 50 -2.99 -7.91 -5.77
C PRO A 50 -4.19 -7.29 -6.48
N LYS A 51 -5.38 -7.31 -5.88
CA LYS A 51 -6.59 -6.68 -6.42
C LYS A 51 -6.87 -5.28 -5.87
N ILE A 52 -6.01 -4.77 -4.99
CA ILE A 52 -6.06 -3.37 -4.55
C ILE A 52 -5.17 -2.54 -5.48
N ASN A 53 -5.77 -1.63 -6.24
CA ASN A 53 -5.04 -0.69 -7.06
C ASN A 53 -4.54 0.48 -6.20
N ILE A 54 -3.22 0.71 -6.16
CA ILE A 54 -2.65 1.85 -5.45
C ILE A 54 -2.41 3.00 -6.42
N VAL A 55 -3.02 4.15 -6.13
CA VAL A 55 -2.80 5.41 -6.85
C VAL A 55 -2.04 6.35 -5.92
N LEU A 56 -0.83 6.73 -6.32
CA LEU A 56 0.00 7.68 -5.59
C LEU A 56 -0.14 9.07 -6.21
N ILE A 57 -0.42 10.06 -5.39
CA ILE A 57 -0.44 11.47 -5.75
C ILE A 57 0.51 12.18 -4.77
N ASP A 58 1.68 12.58 -5.24
CA ASP A 58 2.72 13.14 -4.39
C ASP A 58 3.14 14.54 -4.82
N ALA A 59 3.99 15.17 -4.00
CA ALA A 59 4.47 16.54 -4.17
C ALA A 59 3.33 17.57 -4.28
N THR A 60 2.21 17.36 -3.57
CA THR A 60 1.05 18.26 -3.58
C THR A 60 1.23 19.50 -2.69
N LYS A 61 2.45 19.79 -2.23
CA LYS A 61 2.74 20.98 -1.44
C LYS A 61 2.52 22.21 -2.32
N ILE A 62 1.52 23.02 -1.96
CA ILE A 62 1.19 24.30 -2.60
C ILE A 62 2.04 25.39 -1.96
#